data_AF-A0A496S0I2-F1
#
_entry.id   AF-A0A496S0I2-F1
#
_cell.length_a   1.000
_cell.length_b   1.000
_cell.length_c   1.000
_cell.angle_alpha   90.00
_cell.angle_beta   90.00
_cell.angle_gamma   90.00
#
_symmetry.space_group_name_H-M   'P 1'
#
loop_
_entity.id
_entity.type
_entity.pdbx_description
1 polymer ?
#
loop_
_entity_poly.entity_id
_entity_poly.type
_entity_poly.pdbx_seq_one_letter_code
_entity_poly.pdbx_strand_id
1 'polypeptide(L)'
;MEVGPIELAAGSVVMAESAEDIDHLATNPSFVIGRRQPAFQVSLMYRVVVIPPDERRPGFESNTRGLTVWVQGTEQVLSQIDRVTYYLHPTFNPSVVSRYSSSDRFALSFTAWGQFEIRAKVYFKDGQVKDLSRYLSF
;
A
#
# COMPACT_ATOMS: atom_id res chain seq x y z
N MET A 1 -55.12 -5.88 -34.70
CA MET A 1 -54.18 -5.45 -33.66
C MET A 1 -52.89 -6.16 -33.96
N GLU A 2 -51.88 -5.40 -34.38
CA GLU A 2 -50.73 -5.90 -35.14
C GLU A 2 -49.56 -6.30 -34.23
N VAL A 3 -48.69 -7.20 -34.69
CA VAL A 3 -47.50 -7.66 -33.95
C VAL A 3 -46.23 -7.46 -34.76
N GLY A 4 -45.17 -6.97 -34.11
CA GLY A 4 -43.79 -6.96 -34.59
C GLY A 4 -43.27 -5.61 -35.09
N PRO A 5 -41.97 -5.51 -35.43
CA PRO A 5 -40.92 -6.54 -35.32
C PRO A 5 -39.81 -6.19 -34.31
N ILE A 6 -38.87 -7.12 -34.12
CA ILE A 6 -37.57 -6.92 -33.46
C ILE A 6 -36.51 -7.15 -34.55
N GLU A 7 -35.58 -6.22 -34.80
CA GLU A 7 -34.39 -6.54 -35.61
C GLU A 7 -33.16 -5.64 -35.35
N LEU A 8 -32.03 -6.02 -35.95
CA LEU A 8 -30.65 -5.66 -35.59
C LEU A 8 -29.94 -4.84 -36.69
N ALA A 9 -29.04 -3.92 -36.32
CA ALA A 9 -27.87 -3.49 -37.09
C ALA A 9 -26.93 -2.68 -36.15
N ALA A 10 -25.59 -2.76 -36.10
CA ALA A 10 -24.52 -3.14 -37.02
C ALA A 10 -24.00 -2.00 -37.94
N GLY A 11 -22.75 -1.55 -37.70
CA GLY A 11 -21.82 -1.12 -38.77
C GLY A 11 -21.32 0.33 -38.80
N SER A 12 -19.98 0.47 -38.89
CA SER A 12 -19.19 1.54 -39.55
C SER A 12 -19.30 3.00 -39.06
N VAL A 13 -18.23 3.67 -38.60
CA VAL A 13 -16.98 4.09 -39.29
C VAL A 13 -17.18 5.20 -40.33
N VAL A 14 -16.75 6.41 -39.97
CA VAL A 14 -16.20 7.44 -40.87
C VAL A 14 -14.92 7.98 -40.21
N MET A 15 -13.75 7.64 -40.76
CA MET A 15 -12.93 8.45 -41.69
C MET A 15 -12.17 9.59 -40.99
N ALA A 16 -10.84 9.52 -41.06
CA ALA A 16 -9.91 10.53 -40.56
C ALA A 16 -9.67 11.61 -41.63
N GLU A 17 -9.43 12.85 -41.17
CA GLU A 17 -8.85 13.90 -42.00
C GLU A 17 -7.39 14.14 -41.56
N SER A 18 -6.48 14.15 -42.53
CA SER A 18 -5.04 14.24 -42.31
C SER A 18 -4.60 15.66 -41.98
N ALA A 19 -3.67 15.78 -41.03
CA ALA A 19 -2.76 16.92 -40.91
C ALA A 19 -1.38 16.40 -40.47
N GLU A 20 -0.43 16.38 -41.40
CA GLU A 20 0.98 16.05 -41.18
C GLU A 20 1.84 17.30 -41.43
N ASP A 21 2.95 17.43 -40.69
CA ASP A 21 3.93 18.55 -40.69
C ASP A 21 3.37 19.95 -40.31
N ILE A 22 3.96 20.78 -39.45
CA ILE A 22 5.25 20.84 -38.73
C ILE A 22 5.09 21.83 -37.54
N ASP A 23 5.80 21.78 -36.41
CA ASP A 23 6.61 20.76 -35.70
C ASP A 23 6.87 21.30 -34.25
N HIS A 24 7.60 20.54 -33.42
CA HIS A 24 8.31 20.89 -32.19
C HIS A 24 7.51 21.03 -30.87
N LEU A 25 7.73 20.02 -30.00
CA LEU A 25 7.46 19.93 -28.54
C LEU A 25 5.97 19.90 -28.13
N ALA A 26 5.29 18.74 -28.06
CA ALA A 26 5.49 17.61 -27.13
C ALA A 26 5.55 18.05 -25.64
N THR A 27 4.88 17.45 -24.63
CA THR A 27 3.97 16.28 -24.49
C THR A 27 3.50 16.26 -23.01
N ASN A 28 2.30 15.84 -22.53
CA ASN A 28 1.14 15.14 -23.10
C ASN A 28 -0.15 15.47 -22.29
N PRO A 29 -1.37 15.55 -22.86
CA PRO A 29 -2.61 15.59 -22.07
C PRO A 29 -3.07 14.16 -21.69
N SER A 30 -2.73 13.71 -20.48
CA SER A 30 -3.13 12.38 -19.99
C SER A 30 -4.15 12.45 -18.85
N PHE A 31 -5.31 13.09 -19.10
CA PHE A 31 -6.49 12.92 -18.25
C PHE A 31 -7.12 11.55 -18.53
N VAL A 32 -6.43 10.48 -18.13
CA VAL A 32 -6.96 9.12 -18.20
C VAL A 32 -8.17 9.07 -17.28
N ILE A 33 -9.33 8.69 -17.83
CA ILE A 33 -10.50 8.30 -17.02
C ILE A 33 -10.13 6.99 -16.31
N GLY A 34 -9.43 7.15 -15.19
CA GLY A 34 -8.93 6.06 -14.37
C GLY A 34 -10.10 5.25 -13.87
N ARG A 35 -10.09 3.95 -14.19
CA ARG A 35 -10.97 2.96 -13.55
C ARG A 35 -10.95 3.25 -12.05
N ARG A 36 -12.12 3.30 -11.40
CA ARG A 36 -12.21 3.17 -9.94
C ARG A 36 -11.73 1.77 -9.58
N GLN A 37 -10.41 1.56 -9.56
CA GLN A 37 -9.81 0.41 -8.91
C GLN A 37 -10.37 0.39 -7.47
N PRO A 38 -10.90 -0.74 -7.00
CA PRO A 38 -11.34 -0.85 -5.61
C PRO A 38 -10.09 -0.58 -4.76
N ALA A 39 -10.03 0.63 -4.19
CA ALA A 39 -8.81 1.13 -3.56
C ALA A 39 -8.36 0.11 -2.53
N PHE A 40 -7.19 -0.50 -2.73
CA PHE A 40 -6.73 -1.61 -1.90
C PHE A 40 -6.77 -1.20 -0.43
N GLN A 41 -7.79 -1.70 0.29
CA GLN A 41 -8.14 -1.24 1.63
C GLN A 41 -7.22 -1.87 2.65
N VAL A 42 -5.98 -1.37 2.64
CA VAL A 42 -4.96 -1.65 3.63
C VAL A 42 -4.79 -0.48 4.59
N SER A 43 -4.60 -0.82 5.87
CA SER A 43 -4.40 0.09 6.99
C SER A 43 -3.25 -0.41 7.88
N LEU A 44 -2.48 0.50 8.46
CA LEU A 44 -1.37 0.15 9.36
C LEU A 44 -1.87 0.00 10.80
N MET A 45 -1.86 -1.23 11.31
CA MET A 45 -2.25 -1.57 12.68
C MET A 45 -1.03 -1.72 13.58
N TYR A 46 -1.26 -1.61 14.89
CA TYR A 46 -0.25 -1.91 15.91
C TYR A 46 -0.88 -2.51 17.17
N ARG A 47 -0.05 -3.18 17.96
CA ARG A 47 -0.34 -3.62 19.34
C ARG A 47 0.87 -3.33 20.22
N VAL A 48 0.62 -3.18 21.51
CA VAL A 48 1.64 -2.96 22.54
C VAL A 48 1.61 -4.15 23.49
N VAL A 49 2.78 -4.64 23.87
CA VAL A 49 2.95 -5.67 24.91
C VAL A 49 3.94 -5.17 25.96
N VAL A 50 3.76 -5.60 27.21
CA VAL A 50 4.77 -5.40 28.26
C VAL A 50 5.78 -6.53 28.17
N ILE A 51 7.07 -6.20 28.14
CA ILE A 51 8.15 -7.18 28.14
C ILE A 51 8.49 -7.51 29.61
N PRO A 52 8.26 -8.76 30.07
CA PRO A 52 8.57 -9.16 31.43
C PRO A 52 10.09 -9.08 31.68
N PRO A 53 10.55 -8.85 32.92
CA PRO A 53 11.97 -8.53 33.21
C PRO A 53 12.97 -9.55 32.65
N ASP A 54 12.61 -10.83 32.70
CA ASP A 54 13.38 -11.99 32.24
C ASP A 54 13.49 -12.11 30.70
N GLU A 55 12.55 -11.55 29.93
CA GLU A 55 12.62 -11.48 28.47
C GLU A 55 13.34 -10.22 27.95
N ARG A 56 13.77 -9.30 28.84
CA ARG A 56 14.43 -8.06 28.41
C ARG A 56 15.84 -8.35 27.90
N ARG A 57 16.18 -7.70 26.78
CA ARG A 57 17.54 -7.77 26.23
C ARG A 57 18.50 -7.04 27.17
N PRO A 58 19.66 -7.63 27.50
CA PRO A 58 20.72 -6.95 28.25
C PRO A 58 21.07 -5.61 27.58
N GLY A 59 21.18 -4.54 28.38
CA GLY A 59 21.42 -3.17 27.89
C GLY A 59 20.19 -2.44 27.33
N PHE A 60 19.00 -3.07 27.31
CA PHE A 60 17.73 -2.45 26.94
C PHE A 60 16.66 -2.57 28.05
N GLU A 61 17.08 -2.76 29.29
CA GLU A 61 16.24 -3.10 30.45
C GLU A 61 15.19 -2.01 30.80
N SER A 62 15.47 -0.75 30.44
CA SER A 62 14.55 0.39 30.55
C SER A 62 13.37 0.30 29.58
N ASN A 63 13.52 -0.41 28.46
CA ASN A 63 12.49 -0.49 27.44
C ASN A 63 11.50 -1.62 27.76
N THR A 64 10.49 -1.30 28.56
CA THR A 64 9.46 -2.24 29.02
C THR A 64 8.37 -2.54 27.98
N ARG A 65 8.40 -1.90 26.81
CA ARG A 65 7.32 -1.94 25.81
C ARG A 65 7.79 -2.53 24.48
N GLY A 66 7.20 -3.67 24.13
CA GLY A 66 7.26 -4.24 22.79
C GLY A 66 6.10 -3.74 21.94
N LEU A 67 6.38 -3.41 20.68
CA LEU A 67 5.38 -3.09 19.66
C LEU A 67 5.41 -4.17 18.59
N THR A 68 4.24 -4.57 18.10
CA THR A 68 4.13 -5.22 16.79
C THR A 68 3.28 -4.34 15.90
N VAL A 69 3.78 -4.00 14.71
CA VAL A 69 3.01 -3.33 13.65
C VAL A 69 2.75 -4.32 12.52
N TRP A 70 1.61 -4.21 11.83
CA TRP A 70 1.28 -5.07 10.67
C TRP A 70 0.30 -4.39 9.72
N VAL A 71 0.20 -4.89 8.49
CA VAL A 71 -0.77 -4.41 7.51
C VAL A 71 -2.08 -5.17 7.66
N GLN A 72 -3.16 -4.46 7.95
CA GLN A 72 -4.51 -5.03 7.98
C GLN A 72 -5.19 -4.82 6.64
N GLY A 73 -5.72 -5.90 6.05
CA GLY A 73 -6.48 -5.94 4.79
C GLY A 73 -7.10 -7.33 4.63
N THR A 74 -7.86 -7.57 3.55
CA THR A 74 -8.35 -8.93 3.24
C THR A 74 -7.24 -9.79 2.64
N GLU A 75 -7.38 -11.12 2.72
CA GLU A 75 -6.36 -12.05 2.19
C GLU A 75 -6.10 -11.86 0.69
N GLN A 76 -7.15 -11.53 -0.08
CA GLN A 76 -7.04 -11.23 -1.52
C GLN A 76 -6.22 -9.96 -1.80
N VAL A 77 -6.16 -9.01 -0.86
CA VAL A 77 -5.35 -7.80 -0.97
C VAL A 77 -3.94 -8.05 -0.45
N LEU A 78 -3.79 -8.76 0.68
CA LEU A 78 -2.49 -9.12 1.24
C LEU A 78 -1.66 -10.03 0.31
N SER A 79 -2.30 -10.89 -0.47
CA SER A 79 -1.62 -11.74 -1.47
C SER A 79 -1.11 -10.96 -2.69
N GLN A 80 -1.62 -9.74 -2.93
CA GLN A 80 -1.18 -8.84 -4.01
C GLN A 80 -0.05 -7.90 -3.58
N ILE A 81 0.35 -7.89 -2.31
CA ILE A 81 1.51 -7.15 -1.82
C ILE A 81 2.79 -7.95 -2.15
N ASP A 82 3.79 -7.27 -2.71
CA ASP A 82 5.17 -7.76 -2.89
C ASP A 82 5.94 -7.65 -1.57
N ARG A 83 5.96 -6.43 -1.00
CA ARG A 83 6.64 -6.14 0.25
C ARG A 83 6.06 -4.92 0.97
N VAL A 84 6.37 -4.82 2.25
CA VAL A 84 6.10 -3.63 3.08
C VAL A 84 7.43 -3.15 3.65
N THR A 85 7.81 -1.92 3.35
CA THR A 85 9.00 -1.27 3.93
C THR A 85 8.57 -0.32 5.03
N TYR A 86 8.95 -0.64 6.26
CA TYR A 86 8.74 0.18 7.45
C TYR A 86 9.90 1.16 7.64
N TYR A 87 9.56 2.39 7.99
CA TYR A 87 10.47 3.46 8.35
C TYR A 87 10.25 3.77 9.84
N LEU A 88 11.18 3.27 10.66
CA LEU A 88 11.27 3.52 12.08
C LEU A 88 11.94 4.87 12.35
N HIS A 89 11.93 5.33 13.60
CA HIS A 89 12.66 6.53 13.99
C HIS A 89 14.17 6.37 13.71
N PRO A 90 14.92 7.43 13.31
CA PRO A 90 16.33 7.30 12.92
C PRO A 90 17.29 6.73 13.97
N THR A 91 16.89 6.71 15.24
CA THR A 91 17.68 6.09 16.34
C THR A 91 17.56 4.56 16.39
N PHE A 92 16.66 3.95 15.63
CA PHE A 92 16.61 2.51 15.44
C PHE A 92 17.68 2.10 14.43
N ASN A 93 18.36 0.98 14.69
CA ASN A 93 19.31 0.41 13.75
C ASN A 93 19.00 -1.08 13.50
N PRO A 94 18.58 -1.47 12.28
CA PRO A 94 18.26 -0.62 11.13
C PRO A 94 17.00 0.24 11.34
N SER A 95 16.99 1.46 10.79
CA SER A 95 15.83 2.36 10.78
C SER A 95 14.85 2.07 9.64
N VAL A 96 15.28 1.33 8.62
CA VAL A 96 14.45 0.92 7.48
C VAL A 96 14.42 -0.60 7.41
N VAL A 97 13.22 -1.19 7.45
CA VAL A 97 13.03 -2.65 7.52
C VAL A 97 11.97 -3.11 6.52
N SER A 98 12.34 -3.97 5.58
CA SER A 98 11.40 -4.57 4.62
C SER A 98 10.91 -5.94 5.09
N ARG A 99 9.61 -6.19 4.96
CA ARG A 99 8.93 -7.48 5.20
C ARG A 99 8.30 -7.96 3.90
N TYR A 100 8.38 -9.26 3.65
CA TYR A 100 7.95 -9.90 2.40
C TYR A 100 6.91 -11.01 2.61
N SER A 101 6.63 -11.38 3.86
CA SER A 101 5.69 -12.45 4.19
C SER A 101 4.27 -11.90 4.31
N SER A 102 3.33 -12.46 3.56
CA SER A 102 1.90 -12.15 3.72
C SER A 102 1.24 -12.98 4.84
N SER A 103 1.82 -14.12 5.23
CA SER A 103 1.25 -15.05 6.21
C SER A 103 1.21 -14.49 7.64
N ASP A 104 2.17 -13.62 7.98
CA ASP A 104 2.19 -12.85 9.23
C ASP A 104 1.65 -11.42 9.06
N ARG A 105 0.99 -11.14 7.92
CA ARG A 105 0.51 -9.81 7.52
C ARG A 105 1.62 -8.75 7.48
N PHE A 106 2.83 -9.16 7.07
CA PHE A 106 4.04 -8.34 7.00
C PHE A 106 4.44 -7.77 8.36
N ALA A 107 4.17 -8.50 9.46
CA ALA A 107 4.36 -8.00 10.81
C ALA A 107 5.82 -7.65 11.12
N LEU A 108 6.03 -6.55 11.83
CA LEU A 108 7.33 -6.13 12.36
C LEU A 108 7.20 -5.92 13.88
N SER A 109 7.95 -6.69 14.65
CA SER A 109 8.05 -6.55 16.11
C SER A 109 9.37 -5.87 16.48
N PHE A 110 9.29 -4.86 17.36
CA PHE A 110 10.44 -4.12 17.87
C PHE A 110 10.13 -3.54 19.25
N THR A 111 11.17 -3.12 19.97
CA THR A 111 11.06 -2.50 21.28
C THR A 111 11.19 -0.98 21.14
N ALA A 112 10.34 -0.18 21.79
CA ALA A 112 10.40 1.28 21.73
C ALA A 112 10.63 1.94 23.09
N TRP A 113 11.29 3.10 23.03
CA TRP A 113 11.58 3.99 24.16
C TRP A 113 10.50 5.07 24.37
N GLY A 114 9.62 5.29 23.39
CA GLY A 114 8.60 6.34 23.44
C GLY A 114 7.62 6.28 22.27
N GLN A 115 6.74 7.27 22.20
CA GLN A 115 5.70 7.41 21.18
C GLN A 115 6.24 8.11 19.92
N PHE A 116 5.87 7.64 18.72
CA PHE A 116 6.32 8.23 17.44
C PHE A 116 5.38 7.89 16.27
N GLU A 117 5.45 8.67 15.18
CA GLU A 117 4.83 8.27 13.90
C GLU A 117 5.73 7.24 13.19
N ILE A 118 5.21 6.04 12.99
CA ILE A 118 5.80 5.07 12.06
C ILE A 118 5.19 5.27 10.66
N ARG A 119 6.02 5.15 9.62
CA ARG A 119 5.59 5.16 8.22
C ARG A 119 5.87 3.81 7.56
N ALA A 120 5.03 3.41 6.62
CA ALA A 120 5.19 2.18 5.85
C ALA A 120 4.84 2.42 4.39
N LYS A 121 5.70 1.97 3.48
CA LYS A 121 5.40 1.86 2.05
C LYS A 121 4.98 0.43 1.72
N VAL A 122 3.75 0.26 1.25
CA VAL A 122 3.23 -1.01 0.74
C VAL A 122 3.45 -1.03 -0.77
N TYR A 123 4.27 -1.98 -1.24
CA TYR A 123 4.54 -2.20 -2.66
C TYR A 123 3.67 -3.37 -3.12
N PHE A 124 2.84 -3.15 -4.14
CA PHE A 124 2.00 -4.16 -4.75
C PHE A 124 2.70 -4.80 -5.96
N LYS A 125 2.33 -6.05 -6.27
CA LYS A 125 2.90 -6.85 -7.36
C LYS A 125 2.60 -6.28 -8.76
N ASP A 126 1.59 -5.42 -8.87
CA ASP A 126 1.26 -4.68 -10.09
C ASP A 126 2.06 -3.36 -10.24
N GLY A 127 2.99 -3.09 -9.33
CA GLY A 127 3.81 -1.87 -9.30
C GLY A 127 3.19 -0.69 -8.56
N GLN A 128 1.95 -0.77 -8.09
CA GLN A 128 1.37 0.28 -7.26
C GLN A 128 2.10 0.40 -5.91
N VAL A 129 2.18 1.61 -5.38
CA VAL A 129 2.74 1.89 -4.05
C VAL A 129 1.73 2.67 -3.24
N LYS A 130 1.50 2.25 -1.99
CA LYS A 130 0.64 2.96 -1.04
C LYS A 130 1.42 3.31 0.22
N ASP A 131 1.49 4.60 0.50
CA ASP A 131 1.99 5.13 1.77
C ASP A 131 0.94 4.99 2.88
N LEU A 132 1.40 4.52 4.04
CA LEU A 132 0.63 4.42 5.28
C LEU A 132 1.44 5.09 6.40
N SER A 133 0.76 5.76 7.33
CA SER A 133 1.39 6.16 8.59
C SER A 133 0.49 5.84 9.79
N ARG A 134 1.11 5.78 10.97
CA ARG A 134 0.41 5.50 12.23
C ARG A 134 1.17 6.14 13.38
N TYR A 135 0.46 6.89 14.23
CA TYR A 135 1.02 7.29 15.51
C TYR A 135 0.96 6.11 16.49
N LEU A 136 2.12 5.75 17.05
CA LEU A 136 2.27 4.68 18.03
C LEU A 136 2.24 5.31 19.42
N SER A 137 1.15 5.11 20.15
CA SER A 137 0.96 5.59 21.52
C SER A 137 0.75 4.42 22.49
N PHE A 138 1.35 4.51 23.67
CA PHE A 138 1.28 3.54 24.77
C PHE A 138 1.53 4.21 26.12
#